data_AF-A0A4S0S5A3-F1
#
_entry.id   AF-A0A4S0S5A3-F1
#
_cell.length_a   1.000
_cell.length_b   1.000
_cell.length_c   1.000
_cell.angle_alpha   90.00
_cell.angle_beta   90.00
_cell.angle_gamma   90.00
#
_symmetry.space_group_name_H-M   'P 1'
#
loop_
_entity.id
_entity.type
_entity.pdbx_description
1 polymer ?
#
loop_
_entity_poly.entity_id
_entity_poly.type
_entity_poly.pdbx_seq_one_letter_code
_entity_poly.pdbx_strand_id
1 'polypeptide(L)'
;MALSDRNGLAGLPYTVVRIRAGDRANNRAVHTGTGFFYRLKVDEKDVPLIVSNKHVLSGKTWIEFDFAAIDHQGNRVFGPSNKVRVEPGQLPIFEHPDENVDLAAIPLNPMIEGLIGDGKNPHLLQLTKDNFALSHVEAILHAATSVLMVGFPNGIMDEANNLPVVRRGTLATHYRANYLGQTNFVIDIAAFGGSSGSPIFAFFESMMPDGQGNVALIAEPQIFLIGVLHSGPMMTAEGKIVPAPVPTNFQVARTDVTIHLGYCVKAFRIEEMGLAIDAYVAENPQSMGGDRAT
;
A
#
# COMPACT_ATOMS: atom_id res chain seq x y z
N MET A 1 -17.06 -12.01 -5.25
CA MET A 1 -17.83 -11.15 -4.35
C MET A 1 -16.90 -10.00 -3.99
N ALA A 2 -17.04 -8.88 -4.70
CA ALA A 2 -16.23 -7.68 -4.45
C ALA A 2 -16.64 -7.06 -3.10
N LEU A 3 -15.74 -6.30 -2.47
CA LEU A 3 -15.94 -5.51 -1.24
C LEU A 3 -17.43 -5.43 -0.80
N SER A 4 -17.84 -6.32 0.10
CA SER A 4 -19.25 -6.52 0.45
C SER A 4 -19.86 -5.33 1.20
N ASP A 5 -21.05 -4.94 0.75
CA ASP A 5 -22.20 -4.39 1.48
C ASP A 5 -22.12 -3.09 2.27
N ARG A 6 -21.00 -2.34 2.29
CA ARG A 6 -21.10 -0.89 2.59
C ARG A 6 -20.30 0.05 1.71
N ASN A 7 -19.24 -0.35 1.02
CA ASN A 7 -18.39 0.63 0.33
C ASN A 7 -17.60 0.07 -0.86
N GLY A 8 -18.25 -0.41 -1.94
CA GLY A 8 -17.60 -0.93 -3.16
C GLY A 8 -16.47 -0.05 -3.74
N LEU A 9 -16.70 0.67 -4.84
CA LEU A 9 -15.68 1.64 -5.33
C LEU A 9 -15.49 2.82 -4.35
N ALA A 10 -16.53 3.19 -3.62
CA ALA A 10 -16.53 4.33 -2.70
C ALA A 10 -15.63 4.15 -1.46
N GLY A 11 -15.35 2.91 -1.05
CA GLY A 11 -14.50 2.62 0.11
C GLY A 11 -13.03 2.53 -0.22
N LEU A 12 -12.67 2.43 -1.49
CA LEU A 12 -11.30 2.23 -1.94
C LEU A 12 -10.31 3.24 -1.33
N PRO A 13 -10.62 4.56 -1.28
CA PRO A 13 -9.74 5.55 -0.66
C PRO A 13 -9.52 5.35 0.85
N TYR A 14 -10.37 4.58 1.53
CA TYR A 14 -10.33 4.39 2.97
C TYR A 14 -9.61 3.11 3.40
N THR A 15 -9.05 2.37 2.45
CA THR A 15 -8.25 1.17 2.70
C THR A 15 -6.79 1.47 3.02
N VAL A 16 -6.34 2.71 2.80
CA VAL A 16 -4.94 3.12 2.92
C VAL A 16 -4.68 4.07 4.09
N VAL A 17 -3.43 4.15 4.49
CA VAL A 17 -2.90 5.04 5.53
C VAL A 17 -1.58 5.64 5.07
N ARG A 18 -1.38 6.93 5.31
CA ARG A 18 -0.11 7.58 5.00
C ARG A 18 0.93 7.19 6.03
N ILE A 19 2.11 6.84 5.55
CA ILE A 19 3.27 6.54 6.37
C ILE A 19 4.28 7.67 6.21
N ARG A 20 4.74 8.22 7.34
CA ARG A 20 5.91 9.10 7.41
C ARG A 20 6.96 8.42 8.26
N ALA A 21 8.22 8.48 7.85
CA ALA A 21 9.28 7.80 8.59
C ALA A 21 10.57 8.63 8.61
N GLY A 22 11.27 8.56 9.74
CA GLY A 22 12.56 9.23 9.89
C GLY A 22 13.67 8.48 9.15
N ASP A 23 14.57 9.23 8.53
CA ASP A 23 15.77 8.69 7.90
C ASP A 23 16.91 8.52 8.93
N ARG A 24 17.68 7.44 8.79
CA ARG A 24 18.82 7.14 9.68
C ARG A 24 20.10 7.87 9.28
N ALA A 25 20.30 8.16 8.00
CA ALA A 25 21.48 8.85 7.48
C ALA A 25 21.36 10.37 7.62
N ASN A 26 20.14 10.90 7.63
CA ASN A 26 19.84 12.33 7.76
C ASN A 26 18.62 12.54 8.66
N ASN A 27 18.86 12.90 9.92
CA ASN A 27 17.80 13.13 10.92
C ASN A 27 16.80 14.26 10.56
N ARG A 28 17.05 15.06 9.51
CA ARG A 28 16.10 16.07 9.01
C ARG A 28 15.26 15.57 7.84
N ALA A 29 15.63 14.46 7.20
CA ALA A 29 14.89 13.88 6.10
C ALA A 29 13.72 13.04 6.63
N VAL A 30 12.57 13.21 5.98
CA VAL A 30 11.35 12.45 6.25
C VAL A 30 10.98 11.72 4.96
N HIS A 31 10.93 10.40 5.06
CA HIS A 31 10.39 9.53 4.01
C HIS A 31 8.89 9.53 4.08
N THR A 32 8.26 9.44 2.92
CA THR A 32 6.82 9.24 2.79
C THR A 32 6.59 7.91 2.10
N GLY A 33 5.49 7.25 2.45
CA GLY A 33 5.08 5.98 1.87
C GLY A 33 3.58 5.76 2.08
N THR A 34 3.09 4.68 1.50
CA THR A 34 1.70 4.26 1.60
C THR A 34 1.65 2.91 2.31
N GLY A 35 0.75 2.76 3.27
CA GLY A 35 0.35 1.47 3.80
C GLY A 35 -1.13 1.22 3.52
N PHE A 36 -1.57 -0.02 3.66
CA PHE A 36 -2.98 -0.36 3.60
C PHE A 36 -3.36 -1.36 4.68
N PHE A 37 -4.60 -1.26 5.15
CA PHE A 37 -5.12 -2.14 6.19
C PHE A 37 -5.44 -3.49 5.58
N TYR A 38 -4.85 -4.54 6.14
CA TYR A 38 -5.04 -5.92 5.69
C TYR A 38 -5.28 -6.83 6.87
N ARG A 39 -6.25 -7.73 6.75
CA ARG A 39 -6.52 -8.76 7.74
C ARG A 39 -6.04 -10.09 7.19
N LEU A 40 -4.96 -10.60 7.78
CA LEU A 40 -4.38 -11.87 7.43
C LEU A 40 -4.92 -12.97 8.35
N LYS A 41 -5.27 -14.13 7.80
CA LYS A 41 -5.67 -15.29 8.60
C LYS A 41 -4.46 -16.17 8.87
N VAL A 42 -4.14 -16.36 10.16
CA VAL A 42 -2.97 -17.11 10.64
C VAL A 42 -3.45 -18.08 11.71
N ASP A 43 -3.32 -19.40 11.49
CA ASP A 43 -3.85 -20.45 12.37
C ASP A 43 -5.30 -20.19 12.84
N GLU A 44 -6.19 -19.88 11.87
CA GLU A 44 -7.60 -19.53 12.08
C GLU A 44 -7.86 -18.22 12.85
N LYS A 45 -6.82 -17.47 13.24
CA LYS A 45 -6.93 -16.15 13.88
C LYS A 45 -6.81 -15.03 12.86
N ASP A 46 -7.65 -14.01 13.02
CA ASP A 46 -7.55 -12.78 12.25
C ASP A 46 -6.47 -11.86 12.84
N VAL A 47 -5.45 -11.57 12.04
CA VAL A 47 -4.34 -10.69 12.39
C VAL A 47 -4.45 -9.41 11.56
N PRO A 48 -4.94 -8.30 12.13
CA PRO A 48 -5.01 -7.03 11.42
C PRO A 48 -3.64 -6.36 11.39
N LEU A 49 -3.27 -5.91 10.20
CA LEU A 49 -1.94 -5.41 9.85
C LEU A 49 -2.06 -4.12 9.04
N ILE A 50 -1.01 -3.31 9.07
CA ILE A 50 -0.72 -2.36 7.99
C ILE A 50 0.36 -2.99 7.12
N VAL A 51 0.03 -3.24 5.86
CA VAL A 51 0.97 -3.79 4.86
C VAL A 51 1.57 -2.66 4.05
N SER A 52 2.88 -2.72 3.80
CA SER A 52 3.63 -1.80 2.95
C SER A 52 4.89 -2.48 2.42
N ASN A 53 5.84 -1.72 1.86
CA ASN A 53 7.14 -2.25 1.46
C ASN A 53 8.13 -2.31 2.64
N LYS A 54 9.11 -3.22 2.56
CA LYS A 54 10.20 -3.31 3.56
C LYS A 54 10.94 -1.99 3.64
N HIS A 55 11.27 -1.39 2.49
CA HIS A 55 12.01 -0.11 2.49
C HIS A 55 11.21 1.08 3.04
N VAL A 56 9.89 0.96 3.19
CA VAL A 56 9.03 1.98 3.82
C VAL A 56 9.01 1.83 5.35
N LEU A 57 8.96 0.59 5.87
CA LEU A 57 8.82 0.30 7.30
C LEU A 57 10.15 0.04 8.02
N SER A 58 11.06 -0.71 7.40
CA SER A 58 12.27 -1.21 8.07
C SER A 58 13.39 -0.18 8.12
N GLY A 59 14.21 -0.28 9.18
CA GLY A 59 15.43 0.52 9.35
C GLY A 59 15.18 2.02 9.61
N LYS A 60 13.97 2.40 10.02
CA LYS A 60 13.57 3.80 10.27
C LYS A 60 13.86 4.21 11.71
N THR A 61 14.10 5.51 11.92
CA THR A 61 14.30 6.07 13.27
C THR A 61 12.99 6.31 14.02
N TRP A 62 11.88 6.35 13.30
CA TRP A 62 10.49 6.37 13.78
C TRP A 62 9.57 6.16 12.58
N ILE A 63 8.33 5.72 12.83
CA ILE A 63 7.28 5.56 11.81
C ILE A 63 6.01 6.22 12.35
N GLU A 64 5.34 7.04 11.54
CA GLU A 64 4.11 7.74 11.91
C GLU A 64 3.01 7.45 10.89
N PHE A 65 1.81 7.15 11.40
CA PHE A 65 0.64 6.76 10.63
C PHE A 65 -0.48 7.78 10.82
N ASP A 66 -1.14 8.17 9.73
CA ASP A 66 -2.20 9.19 9.72
C ASP A 66 -3.60 8.54 9.67
N PHE A 67 -4.18 8.23 10.83
CA PHE A 67 -5.48 7.53 10.95
C PHE A 67 -6.68 8.46 10.79
N ALA A 68 -7.68 7.99 10.04
CA ALA A 68 -8.98 8.64 9.94
C ALA A 68 -9.87 8.34 11.15
N ALA A 69 -10.86 9.19 11.43
CA ALA A 69 -11.80 8.98 12.53
C ALA A 69 -13.19 8.52 12.05
N ILE A 70 -13.95 7.90 12.95
CA ILE A 70 -15.40 7.68 12.82
C ILE A 70 -16.20 8.58 13.77
N ASP A 71 -17.45 8.86 13.39
CA ASP A 71 -18.43 9.50 14.26
C ASP A 71 -19.13 8.49 15.18
N HIS A 72 -20.06 8.96 16.03
CA HIS A 72 -20.84 8.12 16.93
C HIS A 72 -21.78 7.13 16.21
N GLN A 73 -22.02 7.30 14.91
CA GLN A 73 -22.84 6.41 14.09
C GLN A 73 -21.97 5.39 13.33
N GLY A 74 -20.65 5.44 13.49
CA GLY A 74 -19.69 4.57 12.80
C GLY A 74 -19.37 5.03 11.38
N ASN A 75 -19.80 6.23 10.97
CA ASN A 75 -19.48 6.77 9.65
C ASN A 75 -18.11 7.42 9.64
N ARG A 76 -17.43 7.32 8.50
CA ARG A 76 -16.16 8.01 8.26
C ARG A 76 -16.33 9.52 8.39
N VAL A 77 -15.49 10.16 9.20
CA VAL A 77 -15.40 11.61 9.33
C VAL A 77 -14.35 12.16 8.36
N PHE A 78 -14.72 13.21 7.63
CA PHE A 78 -13.76 14.06 6.92
C PHE A 78 -13.21 15.09 7.90
N GLY A 79 -11.91 15.00 8.16
CA GLY A 79 -11.20 15.80 9.13
C GLY A 79 -9.72 15.44 9.15
N PRO A 80 -8.91 16.20 9.91
CA PRO A 80 -7.49 15.92 10.05
C PRO A 80 -7.24 14.54 10.65
N SER A 81 -6.10 13.94 10.32
CA SER A 81 -5.71 12.62 10.80
C SER A 81 -5.31 12.61 12.28
N ASN A 82 -5.65 11.52 12.97
CA ASN A 82 -5.03 11.14 14.23
C ASN A 82 -3.68 10.50 13.95
N LYS A 83 -2.61 11.12 14.44
CA LYS A 83 -1.23 10.66 14.21
C LYS A 83 -0.84 9.65 15.28
N VAL A 84 -0.36 8.48 14.87
CA VAL A 84 0.23 7.48 15.76
C VAL A 84 1.68 7.28 15.37
N ARG A 85 2.59 7.52 16.31
CA ARG A 85 4.03 7.37 16.10
C ARG A 85 4.55 6.15 16.85
N VAL A 86 5.33 5.36 16.14
CA VAL A 86 5.99 4.14 16.60
C VAL A 86 7.49 4.35 16.52
N GLU A 87 8.14 4.29 17.67
CA GLU A 87 9.60 4.34 17.81
C GLU A 87 10.22 2.95 17.57
N PRO A 88 11.52 2.87 17.22
CA PRO A 88 12.17 1.60 16.91
C PRO A 88 12.05 0.58 18.06
N GLY A 89 11.61 -0.63 17.72
CA GLY A 89 11.44 -1.72 18.68
C GLY A 89 10.17 -1.67 19.53
N GLN A 90 9.33 -0.63 19.40
CA GLN A 90 8.03 -0.60 20.11
C GLN A 90 7.05 -1.63 19.57
N LEU A 91 7.06 -1.86 18.26
CA LEU A 91 6.24 -2.89 17.59
C LEU A 91 7.12 -3.73 16.68
N PRO A 92 6.80 -5.04 16.52
CA PRO A 92 7.49 -5.87 15.56
C PRO A 92 7.17 -5.43 14.12
N ILE A 93 8.16 -5.55 13.24
CA ILE A 93 7.97 -5.42 11.79
C ILE A 93 8.15 -6.83 11.20
N PHE A 94 7.09 -7.35 10.61
CA PHE A 94 7.06 -8.65 9.96
C PHE A 94 7.51 -8.48 8.51
N GLU A 95 8.79 -8.71 8.25
CA GLU A 95 9.31 -8.76 6.89
C GLU A 95 8.90 -10.05 6.19
N HIS A 96 8.64 -9.97 4.89
CA HIS A 96 8.36 -11.15 4.08
C HIS A 96 9.53 -12.15 4.13
N PRO A 97 9.28 -13.47 4.31
CA PRO A 97 10.33 -14.48 4.53
C PRO A 97 11.29 -14.65 3.34
N ASP A 98 10.82 -14.44 2.11
CA ASP A 98 11.69 -14.28 0.93
C ASP A 98 12.34 -12.88 0.94
N GLU A 99 13.67 -12.83 1.03
CA GLU A 99 14.47 -11.60 1.04
C GLU A 99 14.29 -10.76 -0.24
N ASN A 100 13.97 -11.40 -1.38
CA ASN A 100 13.80 -10.71 -2.66
C ASN A 100 12.43 -10.05 -2.81
N VAL A 101 11.51 -10.26 -1.86
CA VAL A 101 10.19 -9.64 -1.84
C VAL A 101 10.21 -8.42 -0.95
N ASP A 102 9.91 -7.27 -1.51
CA ASP A 102 9.84 -6.00 -0.80
C ASP A 102 8.46 -5.77 -0.16
N LEU A 103 8.04 -6.69 0.72
CA LEU A 103 6.83 -6.58 1.55
C LEU A 103 7.18 -6.68 3.04
N ALA A 104 6.51 -5.85 3.83
CA ALA A 104 6.53 -5.93 5.27
C ALA A 104 5.16 -5.54 5.85
N ALA A 105 4.90 -5.97 7.07
CA ALA A 105 3.70 -5.63 7.82
C ALA A 105 4.03 -5.21 9.25
N ILE A 106 3.19 -4.36 9.82
CA ILE A 106 3.24 -3.94 11.23
C ILE A 106 1.87 -4.21 11.88
N PRO A 107 1.80 -4.74 13.12
CA PRO A 107 0.54 -5.08 13.76
C PRO A 107 -0.30 -3.83 14.03
N LEU A 108 -1.58 -3.90 13.67
CA LEU A 108 -2.49 -2.75 13.76
C LEU A 108 -3.11 -2.60 15.16
N ASN A 109 -3.39 -3.72 15.86
CA ASN A 109 -4.13 -3.72 17.14
C ASN A 109 -3.55 -2.78 18.22
N PRO A 110 -2.24 -2.78 18.52
CA PRO A 110 -1.70 -1.91 19.56
C PRO A 110 -1.92 -0.41 19.27
N MET A 111 -1.93 -0.03 17.99
CA MET A 111 -2.22 1.34 17.57
C MET A 111 -3.69 1.70 17.71
N ILE A 112 -4.59 0.76 17.40
CA ILE A 112 -6.04 0.93 17.59
C ILE A 112 -6.35 1.11 19.08
N GLU A 113 -5.82 0.22 19.92
CA GLU A 113 -6.03 0.26 21.38
C GLU A 113 -5.55 1.58 21.98
N GLY A 114 -4.38 2.06 21.56
CA GLY A 114 -3.86 3.37 21.96
C GLY A 114 -4.78 4.52 21.55
N LEU A 115 -5.27 4.53 20.31
CA LEU A 115 -6.20 5.56 19.83
C LEU A 115 -7.53 5.54 20.60
N ILE A 116 -8.10 4.36 20.84
CA ILE A 116 -9.35 4.22 21.60
C ILE A 116 -9.15 4.66 23.05
N GLY A 117 -8.00 4.33 23.67
CA GLY A 117 -7.63 4.80 25.00
C GLY A 117 -7.56 6.32 25.11
N ASP A 118 -7.17 7.00 24.03
CA ASP A 118 -7.18 8.47 23.89
C ASP A 118 -8.56 9.06 23.53
N GLY A 119 -9.62 8.25 23.48
CA GLY A 119 -10.96 8.65 23.08
C GLY A 119 -11.13 8.90 21.57
N LYS A 120 -10.22 8.38 20.74
CA LYS A 120 -10.25 8.50 19.27
C LYS A 120 -10.64 7.17 18.65
N ASN A 121 -11.72 7.16 17.88
CA ASN A 121 -12.17 5.95 17.19
C ASN A 121 -11.68 5.97 15.73
N PRO A 122 -10.75 5.07 15.32
CA PRO A 122 -10.23 5.08 13.96
C PRO A 122 -11.20 4.45 12.95
N HIS A 123 -11.27 5.02 11.75
CA HIS A 123 -11.94 4.40 10.60
C HIS A 123 -10.98 3.46 9.87
N LEU A 124 -11.33 2.17 9.82
CA LEU A 124 -10.48 1.13 9.24
C LEU A 124 -11.30 0.27 8.27
N LEU A 125 -10.96 0.33 6.98
CA LEU A 125 -11.51 -0.58 5.98
C LEU A 125 -10.41 -1.58 5.59
N GLN A 126 -10.50 -2.78 6.15
CA GLN A 126 -9.46 -3.80 5.98
C GLN A 126 -9.73 -4.65 4.73
N LEU A 127 -8.71 -4.80 3.90
CA LEU A 127 -8.68 -5.76 2.83
C LEU A 127 -8.39 -7.17 3.38
N THR A 128 -8.76 -8.18 2.62
CA THR A 128 -8.61 -9.60 2.94
C THR A 128 -8.24 -10.37 1.67
N LYS A 129 -7.96 -11.67 1.81
CA LYS A 129 -7.78 -12.59 0.68
C LYS A 129 -8.98 -12.62 -0.28
N ASP A 130 -10.20 -12.38 0.22
CA ASP A 130 -11.41 -12.34 -0.60
C ASP A 130 -11.42 -11.17 -1.60
N ASN A 131 -10.57 -10.16 -1.37
CA ASN A 131 -10.38 -9.07 -2.30
C ASN A 131 -9.41 -9.42 -3.45
N PHE A 132 -8.73 -10.57 -3.42
CA PHE A 132 -7.78 -10.94 -4.47
C PHE A 132 -8.51 -11.35 -5.75
N ALA A 133 -7.83 -11.20 -6.89
CA ALA A 133 -8.32 -11.75 -8.14
C ALA A 133 -8.36 -13.28 -8.05
N LEU A 134 -9.52 -13.86 -8.34
CA LEU A 134 -9.66 -15.32 -8.47
C LEU A 134 -8.89 -15.80 -9.71
N SER A 135 -8.48 -17.07 -9.75
CA SER A 135 -7.62 -17.58 -10.84
C SER A 135 -8.21 -17.39 -12.25
N HIS A 136 -9.54 -17.43 -12.40
CA HIS A 136 -10.18 -17.15 -13.70
C HIS A 136 -10.14 -15.65 -14.06
N VAL A 137 -10.15 -14.76 -13.07
CA VAL A 137 -9.94 -13.32 -13.25
C VAL A 137 -8.47 -13.05 -13.60
N GLU A 138 -7.52 -13.67 -12.88
CA GLU A 138 -6.09 -13.54 -13.20
C GLU A 138 -5.76 -13.98 -14.63
N ALA A 139 -6.49 -14.96 -15.17
CA ALA A 139 -6.34 -15.44 -16.53
C ALA A 139 -6.63 -14.40 -17.61
N ILE A 140 -7.50 -13.43 -17.32
CA ILE A 140 -7.92 -12.37 -18.24
C ILE A 140 -7.20 -11.03 -18.00
N LEU A 141 -6.27 -10.97 -17.04
CA LEU A 141 -5.45 -9.79 -16.75
C LEU A 141 -4.29 -9.68 -17.76
N HIS A 142 -4.63 -9.12 -18.92
CA HIS A 142 -3.70 -8.87 -20.02
C HIS A 142 -3.06 -7.47 -19.93
N ALA A 143 -2.10 -7.19 -20.81
CA ALA A 143 -1.65 -5.81 -20.97
C ALA A 143 -2.84 -4.91 -21.36
N ALA A 144 -2.80 -3.64 -20.95
CA ALA A 144 -3.86 -2.65 -21.06
C ALA A 144 -5.10 -2.86 -20.16
N THR A 145 -5.18 -3.91 -19.34
CA THR A 145 -6.24 -4.00 -18.32
C THR A 145 -6.16 -2.79 -17.39
N SER A 146 -7.30 -2.12 -17.18
CA SER A 146 -7.39 -0.95 -16.30
C SER A 146 -7.03 -1.32 -14.86
N VAL A 147 -6.18 -0.51 -14.25
CA VAL A 147 -5.82 -0.63 -12.83
C VAL A 147 -6.08 0.67 -12.07
N LEU A 148 -6.37 0.54 -10.79
CA LEU A 148 -6.43 1.63 -9.82
C LEU A 148 -5.29 1.51 -8.83
N MET A 149 -4.67 2.64 -8.49
CA MET A 149 -3.68 2.77 -7.42
C MET A 149 -4.20 3.78 -6.41
N VAL A 150 -4.15 3.42 -5.13
CA VAL A 150 -4.55 4.32 -4.03
C VAL A 150 -3.37 4.53 -3.10
N GLY A 151 -2.99 5.78 -2.85
CA GLY A 151 -1.88 6.08 -1.95
C GLY A 151 -1.53 7.55 -1.87
N PHE A 152 -0.30 7.84 -1.42
CA PHE A 152 0.16 9.18 -1.08
C PHE A 152 1.41 9.57 -1.90
N PRO A 153 1.27 9.77 -3.23
CA PRO A 153 2.39 10.14 -4.10
C PRO A 153 3.02 11.45 -3.61
N ASN A 154 4.33 11.45 -3.44
CA ASN A 154 5.16 12.49 -2.85
C ASN A 154 4.67 12.95 -1.46
N GLY A 155 3.97 12.07 -0.73
CA GLY A 155 3.30 12.41 0.53
C GLY A 155 2.06 13.30 0.38
N ILE A 156 1.63 13.59 -0.86
CA ILE A 156 0.46 14.41 -1.16
C ILE A 156 -0.78 13.73 -0.59
N MET A 157 -1.55 14.51 0.14
CA MET A 157 -2.73 14.11 0.87
C MET A 157 -3.66 15.32 0.96
N ASP A 158 -4.96 15.09 0.91
CA ASP A 158 -5.90 16.09 1.41
C ASP A 158 -5.84 16.04 2.95
N GLU A 159 -4.99 16.87 3.54
CA GLU A 159 -4.75 16.92 4.98
C GLU A 159 -6.01 17.34 5.76
N ALA A 160 -6.89 18.14 5.14
CA ALA A 160 -8.10 18.63 5.79
C ALA A 160 -9.14 17.52 5.94
N ASN A 161 -9.18 16.57 5.01
CA ASN A 161 -10.17 15.49 4.96
C ASN A 161 -9.60 14.09 5.19
N ASN A 162 -8.28 13.97 5.31
CA ASN A 162 -7.53 12.72 5.39
C ASN A 162 -7.83 11.79 4.19
N LEU A 163 -7.61 12.29 2.97
CA LEU A 163 -7.86 11.52 1.74
C LEU A 163 -6.57 11.27 0.95
N PRO A 164 -6.39 10.05 0.43
CA PRO A 164 -5.29 9.73 -0.48
C PRO A 164 -5.56 10.26 -1.88
N VAL A 165 -4.55 10.13 -2.75
CA VAL A 165 -4.72 10.29 -4.19
C VAL A 165 -5.05 8.93 -4.81
N VAL A 166 -6.14 8.89 -5.58
CA VAL A 166 -6.49 7.74 -6.42
C VAL A 166 -6.03 8.01 -7.85
N ARG A 167 -5.31 7.06 -8.45
CA ARG A 167 -4.85 7.13 -9.84
C ARG A 167 -5.37 5.94 -10.63
N ARG A 168 -5.64 6.16 -11.92
CA ARG A 168 -5.99 5.13 -12.89
C ARG A 168 -4.85 4.98 -13.89
N GLY A 169 -4.53 3.74 -14.23
CA GLY A 169 -3.52 3.37 -15.21
C GLY A 169 -3.88 2.06 -15.88
N THR A 170 -2.90 1.37 -16.44
CA THR A 170 -3.10 0.04 -17.01
C THR A 170 -2.00 -0.95 -16.63
N LEU A 171 -2.25 -2.25 -16.79
CA LEU A 171 -1.18 -3.24 -16.82
C LEU A 171 -0.27 -2.99 -18.04
N ALA A 172 1.03 -2.80 -17.81
CA ALA A 172 2.02 -2.67 -18.87
C ALA A 172 2.53 -4.05 -19.36
N THR A 173 2.37 -5.10 -18.54
CA THR A 173 2.74 -6.48 -18.86
C THR A 173 1.63 -7.44 -18.48
N HIS A 174 1.59 -8.62 -19.09
CA HIS A 174 0.63 -9.65 -18.72
C HIS A 174 0.83 -10.12 -17.28
N TYR A 175 -0.21 -10.03 -16.45
CA TYR A 175 -0.13 -10.32 -15.01
C TYR A 175 0.31 -11.76 -14.68
N ARG A 176 -0.08 -12.76 -15.48
CA ARG A 176 0.32 -14.16 -15.24
C ARG A 176 1.81 -14.40 -15.42
N ALA A 177 2.48 -13.62 -16.26
CA ALA A 177 3.92 -13.71 -16.41
C ALA A 177 4.62 -13.18 -15.15
N ASN A 178 5.78 -13.76 -14.84
CA ASN A 178 6.69 -13.23 -13.82
C ASN A 178 7.63 -12.24 -14.50
N TYR A 179 7.56 -10.97 -14.13
CA TYR A 179 8.40 -9.94 -14.71
C TYR A 179 9.86 -10.12 -14.27
N LEU A 180 10.76 -10.28 -15.24
CA LEU A 180 12.19 -10.56 -15.03
C LEU A 180 12.46 -11.76 -14.11
N GLY A 181 11.59 -12.78 -14.16
CA GLY A 181 11.71 -13.99 -13.34
C GLY A 181 11.25 -13.84 -11.89
N GLN A 182 10.95 -12.62 -11.43
CA GLN A 182 10.39 -12.36 -10.11
C GLN A 182 8.85 -12.41 -10.16
N THR A 183 8.19 -12.69 -9.04
CA THR A 183 6.71 -12.69 -8.94
C THR A 183 6.13 -11.28 -8.94
N ASN A 184 6.56 -10.49 -9.92
CA ASN A 184 6.22 -9.10 -10.13
C ASN A 184 5.48 -8.94 -11.45
N PHE A 185 4.80 -7.80 -11.59
CA PHE A 185 4.21 -7.32 -12.83
C PHE A 185 4.44 -5.81 -12.96
N VAL A 186 4.24 -5.28 -14.16
CA VAL A 186 4.44 -3.86 -14.46
C VAL A 186 3.10 -3.19 -14.74
N ILE A 187 2.94 -1.98 -14.21
CA ILE A 187 1.83 -1.06 -14.50
C ILE A 187 2.34 0.20 -15.18
N ASP A 188 1.57 0.70 -16.14
CA ASP A 188 1.72 2.05 -16.69
C ASP A 188 0.80 2.98 -15.90
N ILE A 189 1.41 3.69 -14.96
CA ILE A 189 0.77 4.68 -14.11
C ILE A 189 1.85 5.65 -13.63
N ALA A 190 1.51 6.92 -13.48
CA ALA A 190 2.41 7.85 -12.80
C ALA A 190 2.65 7.35 -11.37
N ALA A 191 3.84 6.83 -11.10
CA ALA A 191 4.29 6.29 -9.84
C ALA A 191 5.47 7.15 -9.35
N PHE A 192 5.23 7.98 -8.34
CA PHE A 192 6.23 8.88 -7.77
C PHE A 192 6.72 8.33 -6.42
N GLY A 193 7.80 8.89 -5.87
CA GLY A 193 8.21 8.59 -4.49
C GLY A 193 7.03 8.79 -3.54
N GLY A 194 6.91 8.02 -2.46
CA GLY A 194 5.71 8.02 -1.60
C GLY A 194 4.54 7.14 -2.08
N SER A 195 4.50 6.77 -3.37
CA SER A 195 3.56 5.74 -3.84
C SER A 195 3.99 4.31 -3.44
N SER A 196 5.23 4.10 -3.00
CA SER A 196 5.68 2.81 -2.45
C SER A 196 4.73 2.30 -1.37
N GLY A 197 4.28 1.05 -1.53
CA GLY A 197 3.35 0.35 -0.65
C GLY A 197 1.89 0.55 -1.03
N SER A 198 1.60 1.30 -2.11
CA SER A 198 0.23 1.48 -2.58
C SER A 198 -0.36 0.14 -3.07
N PRO A 199 -1.57 -0.24 -2.62
CA PRO A 199 -2.29 -1.35 -3.22
C PRO A 199 -2.70 -1.03 -4.66
N ILE A 200 -2.57 -2.03 -5.53
CA ILE A 200 -2.93 -1.98 -6.93
C ILE A 200 -4.11 -2.91 -7.18
N PHE A 201 -5.15 -2.36 -7.80
CA PHE A 201 -6.37 -3.09 -8.07
C PHE A 201 -6.63 -3.22 -9.57
N ALA A 202 -6.94 -4.42 -10.04
CA ALA A 202 -7.59 -4.58 -11.34
C ALA A 202 -9.00 -4.01 -11.24
N PHE A 203 -9.41 -3.24 -12.26
CA PHE A 203 -10.69 -2.52 -12.26
C PHE A 203 -11.46 -2.75 -13.56
N PHE A 204 -12.63 -3.36 -13.43
CA PHE A 204 -13.58 -3.57 -14.52
C PHE A 204 -14.82 -2.73 -14.23
N GLU A 205 -15.07 -1.71 -15.06
CA GLU A 205 -16.10 -0.71 -14.80
C GLU A 205 -17.50 -1.18 -15.25
N SER A 206 -17.58 -1.70 -16.47
CA SER A 206 -18.84 -2.17 -17.08
C SER A 206 -18.65 -3.39 -17.98
N MET A 207 -17.40 -3.75 -18.27
CA MET A 207 -17.02 -4.80 -19.22
C MET A 207 -15.88 -5.62 -18.63
N MET A 208 -16.00 -6.94 -18.77
CA MET A 208 -14.99 -7.89 -18.34
C MET A 208 -14.75 -8.91 -19.46
N PRO A 209 -13.50 -9.06 -19.94
CA PRO A 209 -13.18 -10.11 -20.91
C PRO A 209 -13.45 -11.50 -20.33
N ASP A 210 -13.78 -12.47 -21.18
CA ASP A 210 -13.72 -13.88 -20.84
C ASP A 210 -12.40 -14.52 -21.34
N GLY A 211 -12.13 -15.74 -20.91
CA GLY A 211 -10.93 -16.49 -21.33
C GLY A 211 -10.88 -16.84 -22.83
N GLN A 212 -11.93 -16.54 -23.60
CA GLN A 212 -12.03 -16.77 -25.05
C GLN A 212 -11.93 -15.48 -25.85
N GLY A 213 -11.77 -14.33 -25.19
CA GLY A 213 -11.68 -13.01 -25.82
C GLY A 213 -13.03 -12.35 -26.12
N ASN A 214 -14.15 -12.94 -25.68
CA ASN A 214 -15.42 -12.22 -25.66
C ASN A 214 -15.44 -11.24 -24.49
N VAL A 215 -16.42 -10.32 -24.49
CA VAL A 215 -16.59 -9.36 -23.41
C VAL A 215 -17.98 -9.51 -22.81
N ALA A 216 -18.05 -9.76 -21.51
CA ALA A 216 -19.29 -9.77 -20.75
C ALA A 216 -19.56 -8.37 -20.19
N LEU A 217 -20.83 -7.94 -20.25
CA LEU A 217 -21.30 -6.77 -19.51
C LEU A 217 -21.51 -7.15 -18.04
N ILE A 218 -21.00 -6.32 -17.13
CA ILE A 218 -21.17 -6.49 -15.69
C ILE A 218 -22.04 -5.35 -15.15
N ALA A 219 -22.96 -5.69 -14.23
CA ALA A 219 -23.91 -4.74 -13.66
C ALA A 219 -23.26 -3.78 -12.65
N GLU A 220 -22.21 -4.23 -11.97
CA GLU A 220 -21.50 -3.47 -10.95
C GLU A 220 -20.00 -3.50 -11.22
N PRO A 221 -19.28 -2.40 -10.94
CA PRO A 221 -17.83 -2.38 -11.09
C PRO A 221 -17.16 -3.45 -10.22
N GLN A 222 -16.25 -4.21 -10.81
CA GLN A 222 -15.46 -5.21 -10.09
C GLN A 222 -14.05 -4.71 -9.84
N ILE A 223 -13.58 -4.89 -8.61
CA ILE A 223 -12.29 -4.42 -8.11
C ILE A 223 -11.61 -5.60 -7.43
N PHE A 224 -10.37 -5.89 -7.82
CA PHE A 224 -9.58 -6.97 -7.26
C PHE A 224 -8.19 -6.48 -6.89
N LEU A 225 -7.73 -6.71 -5.66
CA LEU A 225 -6.33 -6.47 -5.28
C LEU A 225 -5.44 -7.46 -6.03
N ILE A 226 -4.53 -6.95 -6.85
CA ILE A 226 -3.63 -7.77 -7.67
C ILE A 226 -2.16 -7.59 -7.28
N GLY A 227 -1.82 -6.54 -6.54
CA GLY A 227 -0.47 -6.38 -6.02
C GLY A 227 -0.23 -5.13 -5.20
N VAL A 228 1.05 -4.92 -4.89
CA VAL A 228 1.55 -3.77 -4.13
C VAL A 228 2.69 -3.14 -4.92
N LEU A 229 2.64 -1.83 -5.16
CA LEU A 229 3.72 -1.10 -5.81
C LEU A 229 4.95 -1.06 -4.90
N HIS A 230 6.15 -1.36 -5.44
CA HIS A 230 7.39 -1.31 -4.66
C HIS A 230 8.52 -0.48 -5.30
N SER A 231 8.58 -0.41 -6.63
CA SER A 231 9.63 0.36 -7.33
C SER A 231 9.18 0.77 -8.72
N GLY A 232 10.06 1.43 -9.48
CA GLY A 232 9.83 1.78 -10.87
C GLY A 232 11.10 2.35 -11.50
N PRO A 233 11.22 2.31 -12.84
CA PRO A 233 12.37 2.85 -13.54
C PRO A 233 12.38 4.39 -13.49
N MET A 234 13.59 4.94 -13.38
CA MET A 234 13.84 6.38 -13.40
C MET A 234 14.75 6.73 -14.58
N MET A 235 14.47 7.85 -15.24
CA MET A 235 15.33 8.45 -16.24
C MET A 235 16.09 9.60 -15.59
N THR A 236 17.41 9.57 -15.65
CA THR A 236 18.23 10.72 -15.25
C THR A 236 18.32 11.71 -16.41
N ALA A 237 17.97 12.98 -16.16
CA ALA A 237 18.23 14.09 -17.07
C ALA A 237 19.45 14.88 -16.55
N GLU A 238 20.46 15.07 -17.40
CA GLU A 238 21.65 15.88 -17.10
C GLU A 238 21.57 17.21 -17.87
N GLY A 239 21.62 18.33 -17.16
CA GLY A 239 21.62 19.67 -17.74
C GLY A 239 22.86 20.46 -17.31
N LYS A 240 23.46 21.21 -18.25
CA LYS A 240 24.54 22.15 -17.93
C LYS A 240 23.93 23.47 -17.44
N ILE A 241 24.19 23.85 -16.19
CA ILE A 241 23.89 25.19 -15.70
C ILE A 241 24.83 26.16 -16.41
N VAL A 242 24.30 27.08 -17.22
CA VAL A 242 25.09 28.13 -17.87
C VAL A 242 25.19 29.33 -16.91
N PRO A 243 26.38 29.72 -16.47
CA PRO A 243 26.56 30.88 -15.61
C PRO A 243 26.20 32.18 -16.35
N ALA A 244 25.31 32.99 -15.76
CA ALA A 244 25.28 34.44 -15.99
C ALA A 244 26.25 35.10 -14.97
N PRO A 245 26.88 36.25 -15.28
CA PRO A 245 28.08 36.72 -14.58
C PRO A 245 27.84 37.04 -13.09
N VAL A 246 28.10 36.03 -12.24
CA VAL A 246 28.42 36.12 -10.81
C VAL A 246 29.33 34.92 -10.48
N PRO A 247 30.43 35.09 -9.73
CA PRO A 247 31.41 34.02 -9.56
C PRO A 247 30.96 33.06 -8.46
N THR A 248 30.51 31.85 -8.81
CA THR A 248 30.43 30.74 -7.83
C THR A 248 30.21 29.38 -8.50
N ASN A 249 30.92 28.39 -7.98
CA ASN A 249 30.92 26.94 -8.23
C ASN A 249 29.99 26.32 -9.29
N PHE A 250 30.58 25.49 -10.13
CA PHE A 250 29.86 24.51 -10.95
C PHE A 250 29.07 23.54 -10.06
N GLN A 251 27.74 23.52 -10.20
CA GLN A 251 26.91 22.40 -9.79
C GLN A 251 26.23 21.87 -11.05
N VAL A 252 26.44 20.60 -11.38
CA VAL A 252 25.62 19.92 -12.39
C VAL A 252 24.29 19.61 -11.71
N ALA A 253 23.20 20.20 -12.19
CA ALA A 253 21.87 19.81 -11.74
C ALA A 253 21.55 18.44 -12.37
N ARG A 254 21.43 17.41 -11.52
CA ARG A 254 20.93 16.10 -11.89
C ARG A 254 19.48 16.01 -11.42
N THR A 255 18.56 15.71 -12.33
CA THR A 255 17.14 15.54 -12.00
C THR A 255 16.69 14.16 -12.45
N ASP A 256 16.13 13.39 -11.53
CA ASP A 256 15.52 12.11 -11.86
C ASP A 256 14.04 12.31 -12.22
N VAL A 257 13.65 11.79 -13.38
CA VAL A 257 12.31 11.88 -13.94
C VAL A 257 11.73 10.48 -14.03
N THR A 258 10.56 10.26 -13.43
CA THR A 258 9.86 8.97 -13.53
C THR A 258 9.27 8.81 -14.93
N ILE A 259 9.36 7.60 -15.50
CA ILE A 259 8.81 7.31 -16.85
C ILE A 259 7.39 6.68 -16.79
N HIS A 260 6.66 6.91 -15.70
CA HIS A 260 5.31 6.40 -15.46
C HIS A 260 5.15 4.87 -15.52
N LEU A 261 6.20 4.13 -15.16
CA LEU A 261 6.11 2.69 -14.93
C LEU A 261 6.27 2.36 -13.44
N GLY A 262 5.47 1.42 -12.97
CA GLY A 262 5.52 0.87 -11.62
C GLY A 262 5.74 -0.63 -11.65
N TYR A 263 6.64 -1.13 -10.81
CA TYR A 263 6.86 -2.54 -10.55
C TYR A 263 6.12 -2.93 -9.28
N CYS A 264 5.31 -3.98 -9.39
CA CYS A 264 4.41 -4.41 -8.35
C CYS A 264 4.66 -5.88 -8.03
N VAL A 265 4.72 -6.21 -6.74
CA VAL A 265 4.68 -7.59 -6.28
C VAL A 265 3.25 -8.11 -6.31
N LYS A 266 3.05 -9.36 -6.74
CA LYS A 266 1.73 -9.99 -6.80
C LYS A 266 1.09 -10.13 -5.41
N ALA A 267 -0.22 -9.89 -5.32
CA ALA A 267 -0.95 -9.81 -4.05
C ALA A 267 -0.86 -11.08 -3.21
N PHE A 268 -0.81 -12.26 -3.82
CA PHE A 268 -0.72 -13.53 -3.08
C PHE A 268 0.52 -13.62 -2.18
N ARG A 269 1.61 -12.88 -2.48
CA ARG A 269 2.81 -12.83 -1.64
C ARG A 269 2.53 -12.21 -0.25
N ILE A 270 1.44 -11.45 -0.08
CA ILE A 270 1.02 -10.94 1.23
C ILE A 270 0.72 -12.10 2.19
N GLU A 271 0.11 -13.18 1.69
CA GLU A 271 -0.29 -14.34 2.49
C GLU A 271 0.93 -15.12 3.04
N GLU A 272 2.05 -15.10 2.32
CA GLU A 272 3.30 -15.74 2.73
C GLU A 272 3.91 -15.10 3.99
N MET A 273 3.53 -13.86 4.33
CA MET A 273 3.94 -13.22 5.58
C MET A 273 3.36 -13.91 6.82
N GLY A 274 2.35 -14.77 6.66
CA GLY A 274 1.81 -15.60 7.74
C GLY A 274 2.91 -16.41 8.42
N LEU A 275 3.87 -16.95 7.66
CA LEU A 275 5.00 -17.71 8.19
C LEU A 275 5.87 -16.91 9.17
N ALA A 276 6.12 -15.64 8.86
CA ALA A 276 6.92 -14.76 9.72
C ALA A 276 6.16 -14.36 11.00
N ILE A 277 4.84 -14.21 10.89
CA ILE A 277 3.96 -13.90 12.02
C ILE A 277 3.83 -15.12 12.94
N ASP A 278 3.62 -16.31 12.38
CA ASP A 278 3.56 -17.57 13.12
C ASP A 278 4.83 -17.81 13.94
N ALA A 279 6.00 -17.64 13.30
CA ALA A 279 7.28 -17.76 13.97
C ALA A 279 7.40 -16.78 15.16
N TYR A 280 7.02 -15.51 14.96
CA TYR A 280 7.05 -14.52 16.03
C TYR A 280 6.09 -14.86 17.18
N VAL A 281 4.88 -15.31 16.88
CA VAL A 281 3.88 -15.69 17.90
C VAL A 281 4.33 -16.91 18.69
N ALA A 282 4.94 -17.90 18.03
CA ALA A 282 5.51 -19.07 18.70
C ALA A 282 6.63 -18.70 19.68
N GLU A 283 7.45 -17.71 19.32
CA GLU A 283 8.52 -17.17 20.16
C GLU A 283 8.00 -16.22 21.27
N ASN A 284 6.84 -15.59 21.07
CA ASN A 284 6.28 -14.54 21.94
C ASN A 284 4.79 -14.81 22.30
N PRO A 285 4.44 -15.92 22.97
CA PRO A 285 3.05 -16.34 23.18
C PRO A 285 2.18 -15.36 24.01
N GLN A 286 2.79 -14.39 24.70
CA GLN A 286 2.09 -13.36 25.48
C GLN A 286 1.67 -12.13 24.65
N SER A 287 2.18 -11.93 23.43
CA SER A 287 2.02 -10.66 22.68
C SER A 287 0.71 -10.53 21.88
N MET A 288 -0.13 -11.56 21.86
CA MET A 288 -1.41 -11.59 21.11
C MET A 288 -2.62 -11.90 22.01
N GLY A 289 -2.47 -11.79 23.33
CA GLY A 289 -3.55 -11.98 24.32
C GLY A 289 -4.53 -10.80 24.36
N GLY A 290 -5.18 -10.51 23.24
CA GLY A 290 -6.27 -9.54 23.10
C GLY A 290 -7.61 -10.21 22.81
N ASP A 291 -7.82 -11.44 23.30
CA ASP A 291 -9.11 -12.11 23.22
C ASP A 291 -9.94 -11.70 24.45
N ARG A 292 -10.69 -10.60 24.31
CA ARG A 292 -11.86 -10.35 25.13
C ARG A 292 -13.03 -10.04 24.20
N ALA A 293 -13.75 -11.11 23.90
CA ALA A 293 -15.14 -11.04 23.51
C ALA A 293 -15.94 -10.16 24.48
N THR A 294 -16.45 -9.04 23.98
CA THR A 294 -17.76 -8.43 24.28
C THR A 294 -18.09 -7.43 23.20
#